data_AF-F0NBS4-F1
#
_entry.id   AF-F0NBS4-F1
#
_cell.length_a   1.000
_cell.length_b   1.000
_cell.length_c   1.000
_cell.angle_alpha   90.00
_cell.angle_beta   90.00
_cell.angle_gamma   90.00
#
_symmetry.space_group_name_H-M   'P 1'
#
loop_
_entity.id
_entity.type
_entity.pdbx_description
1 polymer ?
#
loop_
_entity_poly.entity_id
_entity_poly.type
_entity_poly.pdbx_seq_one_letter_code
_entity_poly.pdbx_strand_id
1 'polypeptide(L)'
;MGVAIGKSGINVKKLRKIIGKDIELVAYSDNLEELVKNLMSPARVRSVKVVNTSSKKSVYINIDPQDKGLAIGKNGRNVARAKLILKRYMDIDNVVIV
;
A
#
# COMPACT_ATOMS: atom_id res chain seq x y z
N MET A 1 4.30 14.74 -1.43
CA MET A 1 2.97 14.51 -0.82
C MET A 1 2.24 15.78 -0.39
N GLY A 2 2.87 16.72 0.33
CA GLY A 2 2.18 17.90 0.88
C GLY A 2 1.43 18.76 -0.14
N VAL A 3 2.01 18.98 -1.33
CA VAL A 3 1.35 19.71 -2.43
C VAL A 3 0.06 19.02 -2.89
N ALA A 4 0.08 17.69 -3.04
CA ALA A 4 -1.09 16.91 -3.44
C ALA A 4 -2.20 16.92 -2.36
N ILE A 5 -1.83 16.97 -1.09
CA ILE A 5 -2.79 17.06 0.03
C ILE A 5 -3.39 18.48 0.11
N GLY A 6 -2.54 19.50 -0.03
CA GLY A 6 -2.88 20.90 0.17
C GLY A 6 -3.08 21.27 1.63
N LYS A 7 -3.12 22.58 1.93
CA LYS A 7 -3.35 23.09 3.29
C LYS A 7 -4.65 22.51 3.86
N SER A 8 -4.56 21.88 5.03
CA SER A 8 -5.70 21.22 5.71
C SER A 8 -6.48 20.23 4.83
N GLY A 9 -5.81 19.59 3.86
CA GLY A 9 -6.39 18.59 2.96
C GLY A 9 -7.31 19.16 1.87
N ILE A 10 -7.21 20.46 1.55
CA ILE A 10 -8.15 21.13 0.63
C ILE A 10 -8.21 20.46 -0.76
N ASN A 11 -7.08 19.99 -1.28
CA ASN A 11 -7.02 19.37 -2.60
C ASN A 11 -7.70 18.01 -2.61
N VAL A 12 -7.46 17.19 -1.58
CA VAL A 12 -8.12 15.88 -1.40
C VAL A 12 -9.63 16.05 -1.24
N LYS A 13 -10.07 17.03 -0.44
CA LYS A 13 -11.50 17.34 -0.26
C LYS A 13 -12.16 17.79 -1.56
N LYS A 14 -11.49 18.63 -2.35
CA LYS A 14 -11.98 19.06 -3.67
C LYS A 14 -12.10 17.88 -4.62
N LEU A 15 -11.08 17.02 -4.69
CA LEU A 15 -11.09 15.84 -5.57
C LEU A 15 -12.19 14.84 -5.17
N ARG A 16 -12.38 14.61 -3.87
CA ARG A 16 -13.47 13.77 -3.34
C ARG A 16 -14.85 14.25 -3.79
N LYS A 17 -15.10 15.57 -3.79
CA LYS A 17 -16.37 16.16 -4.25
C LYS A 17 -16.58 15.97 -5.76
N ILE A 18 -15.53 16.09 -6.56
CA ILE A 18 -15.61 15.96 -8.02
C ILE A 18 -15.81 14.50 -8.43
N ILE A 19 -15.06 13.58 -7.83
CA ILE A 19 -15.09 12.16 -8.19
C ILE A 19 -16.28 11.42 -7.53
N GLY A 20 -16.77 11.92 -6.40
CA GLY A 20 -17.83 11.27 -5.63
C GLY A 20 -17.39 9.98 -4.95
N LYS A 21 -16.07 9.78 -4.75
CA LYS A 21 -15.48 8.60 -4.10
C LYS A 21 -14.44 9.01 -3.08
N ASP A 22 -14.18 8.13 -2.11
CA ASP A 22 -13.07 8.31 -1.18
C ASP A 22 -11.74 8.34 -1.93
N ILE A 23 -10.90 9.30 -1.55
CA ILE A 23 -9.60 9.55 -2.17
C ILE A 23 -8.52 9.17 -1.18
N GLU A 24 -7.56 8.39 -1.66
CA GLU A 24 -6.38 7.99 -0.92
C GLU A 24 -5.14 8.33 -1.75
N LEU A 25 -4.10 8.81 -1.08
CA LEU A 25 -2.82 9.18 -1.70
C LEU A 25 -1.73 8.24 -1.18
N VAL A 26 -0.97 7.66 -2.10
CA VAL A 26 0.16 6.79 -1.80
C VAL A 26 1.38 7.32 -2.54
N ALA A 27 2.52 7.35 -1.88
CA ALA A 27 3.77 7.76 -2.52
C ALA A 27 4.24 6.62 -3.42
N TYR A 28 4.44 6.93 -4.69
CA TYR A 28 4.97 5.98 -5.64
C TYR A 28 6.50 5.86 -5.50
N SER A 29 7.02 4.68 -5.83
CA SER A 29 8.44 4.42 -5.96
C SER A 29 8.65 3.24 -6.92
N ASP A 30 9.69 3.33 -7.75
CA ASP A 30 10.16 2.22 -8.58
C ASP A 30 10.91 1.16 -7.75
N ASN A 31 11.30 1.49 -6.52
CA ASN A 31 11.84 0.52 -5.57
C ASN A 31 10.70 -0.21 -4.86
N LEU A 32 10.70 -1.55 -4.95
CA LEU A 32 9.64 -2.38 -4.37
C LEU A 32 9.53 -2.23 -2.86
N GLU A 33 10.65 -2.21 -2.14
CA GLU A 33 10.65 -2.13 -0.69
C GLU A 33 10.09 -0.79 -0.22
N GLU A 34 10.49 0.29 -0.88
CA GLU A 34 9.99 1.64 -0.60
C GLU A 34 8.50 1.78 -0.93
N LEU A 35 8.05 1.25 -2.07
CA LEU A 35 6.64 1.25 -2.43
C LEU A 35 5.80 0.45 -1.42
N VAL A 36 6.30 -0.69 -0.95
CA VAL A 36 5.64 -1.49 0.10
C VAL A 36 5.57 -0.73 1.42
N LYS A 37 6.66 -0.07 1.85
CA LYS A 37 6.66 0.77 3.04
C LYS A 37 5.62 1.89 2.94
N ASN A 38 5.55 2.57 1.80
CA ASN A 38 4.55 3.60 1.53
C ASN A 38 3.11 3.07 1.55
N LEU A 39 2.90 1.85 1.04
CA LEU A 39 1.58 1.20 1.06
C LEU A 39 1.17 0.76 2.46
N MET A 40 2.10 0.31 3.30
CA MET A 40 1.80 -0.23 4.63
C MET A 40 1.75 0.83 5.73
N SER A 41 2.17 2.06 5.46
CA SER A 41 2.12 3.17 6.41
C SER A 41 0.72 3.31 7.07
N PRO A 42 0.63 3.43 8.41
CA PRO A 42 1.72 3.65 9.37
C PRO A 42 2.36 2.37 9.95
N ALA A 43 2.00 1.18 9.47
CA ALA A 43 2.57 -0.06 10.00
C ALA A 43 4.06 -0.19 9.65
N ARG A 44 4.88 -0.55 10.65
CA ARG A 44 6.32 -0.70 10.49
C ARG A 44 6.64 -2.00 9.75
N VAL A 45 7.18 -1.85 8.54
CA VAL A 45 7.70 -2.97 7.74
C VAL A 45 9.13 -3.26 8.17
N ARG A 46 9.40 -4.50 8.60
CA ARG A 46 10.73 -4.98 8.98
C ARG A 46 11.52 -5.48 7.78
N SER A 47 10.87 -6.19 6.86
CA SER A 47 11.49 -6.67 5.63
C SER A 47 10.46 -7.04 4.56
N VAL A 48 10.91 -7.07 3.31
CA VAL A 48 10.11 -7.46 2.15
C VAL A 48 10.86 -8.56 1.40
N LYS A 49 10.23 -9.72 1.23
CA LYS A 49 10.81 -10.86 0.51
C LYS A 49 9.94 -11.20 -0.70
N VAL A 50 10.57 -11.25 -1.87
CA VAL A 50 9.93 -11.70 -3.10
C VAL A 50 10.20 -13.19 -3.27
N VAL A 51 9.15 -13.95 -3.55
CA VAL A 51 9.21 -15.35 -3.93
C VAL A 51 8.62 -15.47 -5.32
N ASN A 52 9.44 -15.93 -6.26
CA ASN A 52 9.02 -16.15 -7.64
C ASN A 52 8.86 -17.65 -7.88
N THR A 53 7.66 -18.07 -8.21
CA THR A 53 7.39 -19.42 -8.74
C THR A 53 7.22 -19.30 -10.25
N SER A 54 7.37 -20.41 -10.98
CA SER A 54 7.30 -20.46 -12.45
C SER A 54 6.11 -19.76 -13.11
N SER A 55 5.02 -19.51 -12.37
CA SER A 55 3.81 -18.85 -12.86
C SER A 55 3.33 -17.65 -12.04
N LYS A 56 3.89 -17.38 -10.86
CA LYS A 56 3.36 -16.35 -9.95
C LYS A 56 4.46 -15.70 -9.11
N LYS A 57 4.36 -14.37 -8.94
CA LYS A 57 5.22 -13.58 -8.07
C LYS A 57 4.49 -13.22 -6.79
N SER A 58 5.03 -13.65 -5.66
CA SER A 58 4.46 -13.40 -4.34
C SER A 58 5.39 -12.54 -3.50
N VAL A 59 4.83 -11.61 -2.74
CA VAL A 59 5.58 -10.77 -1.79
C VAL A 59 5.14 -11.07 -0.36
N TYR A 60 6.12 -11.39 0.46
CA TYR A 60 5.99 -11.57 1.90
C TYR A 60 6.49 -10.31 2.59
N ILE A 61 5.60 -9.68 3.34
CA ILE A 61 5.86 -8.43 4.04
C ILE A 61 5.90 -8.75 5.52
N ASN A 62 7.09 -8.70 6.11
CA ASN A 62 7.27 -8.88 7.54
C ASN A 62 6.91 -7.57 8.24
N ILE A 63 5.84 -7.59 9.04
CA ILE A 63 5.36 -6.42 9.76
C ILE A 63 5.73 -6.57 11.24
N ASP A 64 5.99 -5.44 11.91
CA ASP A 64 6.11 -5.46 13.36
C ASP A 64 4.85 -6.10 13.99
N PRO A 65 4.98 -7.11 14.88
CA PRO A 65 3.82 -7.81 15.42
C PRO A 65 2.76 -6.89 16.05
N GLN A 66 3.19 -5.76 16.63
CA GLN A 66 2.28 -4.76 17.21
C GLN A 66 1.42 -4.05 16.16
N ASP A 67 1.89 -3.97 14.92
CA ASP A 67 1.25 -3.24 13.83
C ASP A 67 0.54 -4.19 12.84
N LYS A 68 0.52 -5.50 13.10
CA LYS A 68 -0.04 -6.50 12.15
C LYS A 68 -1.52 -6.23 11.84
N GLY A 69 -2.32 -5.87 12.84
CA GLY A 69 -3.72 -5.48 12.63
C GLY A 69 -3.88 -4.21 11.79
N LEU A 70 -2.99 -3.23 11.99
CA LEU A 70 -2.96 -1.99 11.21
C LEU A 70 -2.59 -2.24 9.74
N ALA A 71 -1.61 -3.11 9.49
CA ALA A 71 -1.21 -3.51 8.14
C ALA A 71 -2.31 -4.27 7.39
N ILE A 72 -3.08 -5.12 8.07
CA ILE A 72 -4.22 -5.83 7.47
C ILE A 72 -5.37 -4.85 7.17
N GLY A 73 -5.67 -3.97 8.11
CA GLY A 73 -6.80 -3.04 8.05
C GLY A 73 -8.15 -3.75 8.23
N LYS A 74 -9.20 -2.97 8.45
CA LYS A 74 -10.56 -3.50 8.63
C LYS A 74 -10.97 -4.33 7.40
N ASN A 75 -11.39 -5.57 7.62
CA ASN A 75 -11.76 -6.55 6.59
C ASN A 75 -10.66 -6.78 5.52
N GLY A 76 -9.38 -6.62 5.88
CA GLY A 76 -8.27 -6.82 4.94
C GLY A 76 -8.12 -5.72 3.88
N ARG A 77 -8.80 -4.57 4.06
CA ARG A 77 -8.81 -3.47 3.08
C ARG A 77 -7.42 -3.00 2.69
N ASN A 78 -6.48 -2.93 3.63
CA ASN A 78 -5.13 -2.41 3.37
C ASN A 78 -4.31 -3.40 2.54
N VAL A 79 -4.41 -4.70 2.84
CA VAL A 79 -3.73 -5.76 2.06
C VAL A 79 -4.32 -5.88 0.66
N ALA A 80 -5.65 -5.77 0.52
CA ALA A 80 -6.32 -5.79 -0.78
C ALA A 80 -5.88 -4.59 -1.66
N ARG A 81 -5.80 -3.39 -1.08
CA ARG A 81 -5.28 -2.19 -1.75
C ARG A 81 -3.82 -2.37 -2.17
N ALA A 82 -2.97 -2.89 -1.29
CA ALA A 82 -1.57 -3.14 -1.60
C ALA A 82 -1.41 -4.14 -2.75
N LYS A 83 -2.17 -5.24 -2.74
CA LYS A 83 -2.19 -6.21 -3.83
C LYS A 83 -2.60 -5.57 -5.16
N LEU A 84 -3.62 -4.71 -5.17
CA LEU A 84 -4.05 -4.00 -6.38
C LEU A 84 -2.94 -3.13 -6.99
N ILE A 85 -2.26 -2.35 -6.15
CA ILE A 85 -1.21 -1.42 -6.58
C ILE A 85 0.04 -2.19 -7.02
N LEU A 86 0.48 -3.17 -6.23
CA LEU A 86 1.65 -3.99 -6.54
C LEU A 86 1.45 -4.85 -7.79
N LYS A 87 0.24 -5.35 -8.04
CA LYS A 87 -0.05 -6.04 -9.31
C LYS A 87 0.09 -5.09 -10.50
N ARG A 88 -0.42 -3.86 -10.38
CA ARG A 88 -0.42 -2.89 -11.49
C ARG A 88 0.97 -2.38 -11.86
N TYR A 89 1.81 -2.09 -10.87
CA TYR A 89 3.09 -1.42 -11.11
C TYR A 89 4.32 -2.34 -11.03
N MET A 90 4.21 -3.50 -10.36
CA MET A 90 5.36 -4.37 -10.05
C MET A 90 5.14 -5.84 -10.45
N ASP A 91 4.00 -6.12 -11.09
CA ASP A 91 3.54 -7.45 -11.51
C ASP A 91 3.58 -8.50 -10.39
N ILE A 92 3.07 -8.14 -9.21
CA ILE A 92 2.97 -9.05 -8.05
C ILE A 92 1.55 -9.63 -7.97
N ASP A 93 1.44 -10.95 -7.96
CA ASP A 93 0.16 -11.67 -7.92
C ASP A 93 -0.39 -11.83 -6.50
N ASN A 94 0.50 -12.02 -5.53
CA ASN A 94 0.10 -12.29 -4.14
C ASN A 94 0.86 -11.43 -3.15
N VAL A 95 0.15 -11.02 -2.11
CA VAL A 95 0.70 -10.28 -0.97
C VAL A 95 0.35 -11.07 0.29
N VAL A 96 1.36 -11.39 1.08
CA VAL A 96 1.22 -12.13 2.33
C VAL A 96 1.83 -11.29 3.46
N ILE A 97 1.05 -11.06 4.51
CA ILE A 97 1.53 -10.40 5.73
C ILE A 97 2.03 -11.47 6.69
N VAL A 98 3.30 -11.39 7.07
CA VAL A 98 3.97 -12.31 8.01
C VAL A 98 4.11 -11.61 9.35
#